data_AF-A0AAD4L802-F1
#
_entry.id   AF-A0AAD4L802-F1
#
_cell.length_a   1.000
_cell.length_b   1.000
_cell.length_c   1.000
_cell.angle_alpha   90.00
_cell.angle_beta   90.00
_cell.angle_gamma   90.00
#
_symmetry.space_group_name_H-M   'P 1'
#
loop_
_entity.id
_entity.type
_entity.pdbx_description
1 polymer ?
#
loop_
_entity_poly.entity_id
_entity_poly.type
_entity_poly.pdbx_seq_one_letter_code
_entity_poly.pdbx_strand_id
1 'polypeptide(L)'
;MPSKSKSLTKSGYYALDDNNLDLEVARLKSQYLHFKTVFGSNTVPPLVNINHVSKVIDVATGTGAWALDFVSQPNVRDRGVQVFACDLSSAKFPQENEPDVDKITFFEHDVTKPFPDKMLRTFDLVNMSFMCGALTEQGWKSALQNLRDLLKPGGHLTLRDADLVTLTHEKPPPLDGQEPDIAAYTQGKSTFATINRILSGWALLQGFEIRLSYHLQKMLQDASLQVLSSTRVLAPHGEYCSSHKGPNGTSLSEFTTSSSQSLSYILDSVTSAMMKAGCLELGDGTRIADEEERKALMREVQHFVEGGIFLSLSEWVAVRPLRSSY
;
A
#
# COMPACT_ATOMS: atom_id res chain seq x y z
N MET A 1 -21.71 -16.13 28.04
CA MET A 1 -20.26 -16.37 27.88
C MET A 1 -19.87 -15.88 26.51
N PRO A 2 -18.93 -14.94 26.35
CA PRO A 2 -18.53 -14.48 25.02
C PRO A 2 -17.81 -15.63 24.32
N SER A 3 -18.29 -16.01 23.14
CA SER A 3 -17.61 -16.98 22.29
C SER A 3 -16.22 -16.44 21.96
N LYS A 4 -15.22 -17.33 22.03
CA LYS A 4 -13.84 -17.03 21.63
C LYS A 4 -13.86 -16.56 20.17
N SER A 5 -13.61 -15.26 19.96
CA SER A 5 -13.21 -14.72 18.66
C SER A 5 -12.07 -15.59 18.14
N LYS A 6 -12.30 -16.34 17.06
CA LYS A 6 -11.20 -16.94 16.29
C LYS A 6 -10.45 -15.77 15.69
N SER A 7 -9.26 -15.48 16.20
CA SER A 7 -8.44 -14.46 15.57
C SER A 7 -8.13 -14.90 14.14
N LEU A 8 -8.42 -14.03 13.18
CA LEU A 8 -7.96 -14.16 11.79
C LEU A 8 -6.42 -13.94 11.69
N THR A 9 -5.76 -13.72 12.82
CA THR A 9 -4.33 -13.41 12.95
C THR A 9 -3.48 -14.69 12.84
N LYS A 10 -3.44 -15.30 11.66
CA LYS A 10 -2.16 -15.92 11.27
C LYS A 10 -1.27 -14.77 10.82
N SER A 11 -0.16 -14.56 11.53
CA SER A 11 0.92 -13.71 11.02
C SER A 11 1.27 -14.19 9.62
N GLY A 12 1.14 -13.31 8.61
CA GLY A 12 1.39 -13.65 7.21
C GLY A 12 0.15 -14.02 6.37
N TYR A 13 -1.08 -13.77 6.85
CA TYR A 13 -2.28 -13.89 6.01
C TYR A 13 -2.54 -12.60 5.22
N TYR A 14 -2.30 -12.64 3.91
CA TYR A 14 -2.72 -11.59 2.97
C TYR A 14 -4.05 -12.02 2.35
N ALA A 15 -5.14 -11.34 2.72
CA ALA A 15 -6.51 -11.75 2.38
C ALA A 15 -6.79 -11.83 0.86
N LEU A 16 -5.92 -11.24 0.03
CA LEU A 16 -6.07 -11.21 -1.43
C LEU A 16 -5.35 -12.38 -2.13
N ASP A 17 -4.53 -13.17 -1.40
CA ASP A 17 -3.85 -14.37 -1.94
C ASP A 17 -4.77 -15.60 -2.03
N ASP A 18 -5.94 -15.61 -1.39
CA ASP A 18 -6.90 -16.73 -1.42
C ASP A 18 -7.64 -16.86 -2.77
N ASN A 19 -7.31 -16.01 -3.74
CA ASN A 19 -7.98 -15.87 -5.03
C ASN A 19 -7.09 -16.34 -6.21
N ASN A 20 -7.49 -15.96 -7.42
CA ASN A 20 -6.74 -16.22 -8.65
C ASN A 20 -5.45 -15.38 -8.71
N LEU A 21 -4.31 -16.06 -8.62
CA LEU A 21 -2.98 -15.46 -8.62
C LEU A 21 -2.72 -14.54 -9.83
N ASP A 22 -3.11 -14.96 -11.04
CA ASP A 22 -2.87 -14.17 -12.26
C ASP A 22 -3.65 -12.84 -12.23
N LEU A 23 -4.88 -12.87 -11.69
CA LEU A 23 -5.69 -11.66 -11.50
C LEU A 23 -5.04 -10.73 -10.47
N GLU A 24 -4.51 -11.26 -9.37
CA GLU A 24 -3.84 -10.43 -8.35
C GLU A 24 -2.54 -9.82 -8.89
N VAL A 25 -1.74 -10.57 -9.67
CA VAL A 25 -0.54 -10.06 -10.34
C VAL A 25 -0.90 -8.91 -11.29
N ALA A 26 -1.94 -9.07 -12.12
CA ALA A 26 -2.39 -8.02 -13.02
C ALA A 26 -2.89 -6.78 -12.26
N ARG A 27 -3.67 -6.98 -11.19
CA ARG A 27 -4.19 -5.91 -10.34
C ARG A 27 -3.06 -5.11 -9.68
N LEU A 28 -2.05 -5.79 -9.12
CA LEU A 28 -0.89 -5.15 -8.49
C LEU A 28 -0.05 -4.35 -9.49
N LYS A 29 0.22 -4.90 -10.68
CA LYS A 29 0.91 -4.18 -11.76
C LYS A 29 0.13 -2.91 -12.17
N SER A 30 -1.20 -3.00 -12.28
CA SER A 30 -2.04 -1.82 -12.59
C SER A 30 -2.09 -0.81 -11.44
N GLN A 31 -2.15 -1.26 -10.19
CA GLN A 31 -2.12 -0.40 -9.00
C GLN A 31 -0.81 0.39 -8.92
N TYR A 32 0.32 -0.28 -9.19
CA TYR A 32 1.63 0.35 -9.24
C TYR A 32 1.67 1.51 -10.24
N LEU A 33 1.25 1.27 -11.49
CA LEU A 33 1.23 2.30 -12.54
C LEU A 33 0.30 3.47 -12.19
N HIS A 34 -0.90 3.15 -11.70
CA HIS A 34 -1.87 4.17 -11.30
C HIS A 34 -1.28 5.12 -10.26
N PHE A 35 -0.75 4.58 -9.17
CA PHE A 35 -0.24 5.39 -8.07
C PHE A 35 1.09 6.07 -8.39
N LYS A 36 1.95 5.45 -9.21
CA LYS A 36 3.12 6.13 -9.79
C LYS A 36 2.69 7.39 -10.56
N THR A 37 1.64 7.32 -11.38
CA THR A 37 1.14 8.47 -12.15
C THR A 37 0.51 9.54 -11.25
N VAL A 38 -0.19 9.14 -10.18
CA VAL A 38 -0.70 10.06 -9.15
C VAL A 38 0.42 10.88 -8.50
N PHE A 39 1.62 10.32 -8.34
CA PHE A 39 2.82 11.03 -7.84
C PHE A 39 3.68 11.66 -8.95
N GLY A 40 3.12 11.92 -10.13
CA GLY A 40 3.82 12.62 -11.21
C GLY A 40 4.76 11.74 -12.04
N SER A 41 4.51 10.42 -12.04
CA SER A 41 5.19 9.43 -12.88
C SER A 41 6.67 9.20 -12.54
N ASN A 42 7.10 9.58 -11.34
CA ASN A 42 8.45 9.31 -10.85
C ASN A 42 8.53 7.92 -10.20
N THR A 43 9.51 7.10 -10.59
CA THR A 43 9.78 5.80 -9.94
C THR A 43 10.33 5.99 -8.53
N VAL A 44 11.22 6.97 -8.36
CA VAL A 44 11.78 7.40 -7.07
C VAL A 44 11.47 8.88 -6.89
N PRO A 45 11.08 9.34 -5.67
CA PRO A 45 10.83 10.76 -5.41
C PRO A 45 12.03 11.63 -5.82
N PRO A 46 11.83 12.78 -6.49
CA PRO A 46 12.93 13.62 -7.00
C PRO A 46 13.95 14.08 -5.96
N LEU A 47 13.58 14.08 -4.67
CA LEU A 47 14.47 14.41 -3.56
C LEU A 47 15.63 13.40 -3.43
N VAL A 48 15.44 12.16 -3.85
CA VAL A 48 16.49 11.13 -3.85
C VAL A 48 17.25 11.19 -5.16
N ASN A 49 18.52 11.60 -5.10
CA ASN A 49 19.38 11.61 -6.29
C ASN A 49 19.85 10.19 -6.63
N ILE A 50 19.12 9.52 -7.53
CA ILE A 50 19.41 8.15 -7.99
C ILE A 50 20.76 8.01 -8.72
N ASN A 51 21.40 9.11 -9.14
CA ASN A 51 22.75 9.08 -9.71
C ASN A 51 23.83 8.71 -8.69
N HIS A 52 23.52 8.74 -7.39
CA HIS A 52 24.43 8.32 -6.32
C HIS A 52 24.02 6.99 -5.66
N VAL A 53 22.94 6.37 -6.13
CA VAL A 53 22.51 5.05 -5.65
C VAL A 53 23.32 3.98 -6.36
N SER A 54 23.93 3.08 -5.58
CA SER A 54 24.73 1.94 -6.05
C SER A 54 24.15 0.59 -5.61
N LYS A 55 23.42 0.57 -4.49
CA LYS A 55 22.74 -0.61 -3.97
C LYS A 55 21.36 -0.25 -3.43
N VAL A 56 20.33 -0.92 -3.93
CA VAL A 56 18.92 -0.67 -3.61
C VAL A 56 18.18 -1.96 -3.29
N ILE A 57 17.15 -1.87 -2.46
CA ILE A 57 16.23 -2.98 -2.22
C ILE A 57 14.78 -2.51 -2.22
N ASP A 58 13.93 -3.25 -2.93
CA ASP A 58 12.47 -3.15 -2.87
C ASP A 58 11.94 -4.22 -1.89
N VAL A 59 11.34 -3.79 -0.79
CA VAL A 59 10.83 -4.67 0.26
C VAL A 59 9.32 -4.74 0.18
N ALA A 60 8.77 -5.96 0.33
CA ALA A 60 7.38 -6.27 -0.02
C ALA A 60 7.07 -5.94 -1.49
N THR A 61 7.94 -6.44 -2.37
CA THR A 61 7.98 -6.09 -3.79
C THR A 61 6.77 -6.59 -4.58
N GLY A 62 6.02 -7.57 -4.06
CA GLY A 62 4.91 -8.22 -4.74
C GLY A 62 5.33 -8.76 -6.10
N THR A 63 4.89 -8.08 -7.17
CA THR A 63 5.19 -8.46 -8.55
C THR A 63 6.54 -7.98 -9.06
N GLY A 64 7.36 -7.31 -8.25
CA GLY A 64 8.61 -6.72 -8.73
C GLY A 64 8.43 -5.43 -9.54
N ALA A 65 7.20 -4.89 -9.65
CA ALA A 65 6.89 -3.82 -10.60
C ALA A 65 7.74 -2.56 -10.38
N TRP A 66 7.95 -2.16 -9.11
CA TRP A 66 8.82 -1.03 -8.79
C TRP A 66 10.29 -1.34 -9.11
N ALA A 67 10.78 -2.53 -8.74
CA ALA A 67 12.17 -2.92 -8.98
C ALA A 67 12.51 -2.99 -10.48
N LEU A 68 11.60 -3.56 -11.28
CA LEU A 68 11.70 -3.62 -12.75
C LEU A 68 11.70 -2.22 -13.38
N ASP A 69 10.80 -1.35 -12.91
CA ASP A 69 10.77 0.04 -13.35
C ASP A 69 12.05 0.79 -12.98
N PHE A 70 12.58 0.55 -11.77
CA PHE A 70 13.83 1.15 -11.30
C PHE A 70 15.03 0.74 -12.16
N VAL A 71 15.22 -0.55 -12.46
CA VAL A 71 16.33 -1.01 -13.32
C VAL A 71 16.20 -0.55 -14.77
N SER A 72 14.97 -0.29 -15.23
CA SER A 72 14.71 0.20 -16.58
C SER A 72 15.06 1.68 -16.75
N GLN A 73 15.23 2.45 -15.67
CA GLN A 73 15.54 3.87 -15.74
C GLN A 73 16.87 4.09 -16.49
N PRO A 74 16.95 5.05 -17.45
CA PRO A 74 18.15 5.25 -18.26
C PRO A 74 19.42 5.50 -17.46
N ASN A 75 19.31 6.18 -16.32
CA ASN A 75 20.43 6.45 -15.42
C ASN A 75 20.71 5.37 -14.37
N VAL A 76 20.03 4.22 -14.47
CA VAL A 76 20.28 3.02 -13.67
C VAL A 76 20.79 1.88 -14.57
N ARG A 77 20.14 1.70 -15.73
CA ARG A 77 20.33 0.56 -16.65
C ARG A 77 21.80 0.24 -16.97
N ASP A 78 22.62 1.28 -17.16
CA ASP A 78 24.02 1.12 -17.60
C ASP A 78 25.06 1.39 -16.48
N ARG A 79 24.61 1.62 -15.23
CA ARG A 79 25.49 2.02 -14.11
C ARG A 79 25.91 0.86 -13.19
N GLY A 80 25.46 -0.36 -13.44
CA GLY A 80 25.81 -1.52 -12.62
C GLY A 80 25.27 -1.45 -11.19
N VAL A 81 24.10 -0.82 -11.00
CA VAL A 81 23.44 -0.72 -9.68
C VAL A 81 22.99 -2.12 -9.24
N GLN A 82 23.29 -2.49 -8.00
CA GLN A 82 22.83 -3.76 -7.42
C GLN A 82 21.40 -3.60 -6.93
N VAL A 83 20.45 -4.32 -7.55
CA VAL A 83 19.03 -4.25 -7.22
C VAL A 83 18.58 -5.55 -6.58
N PHE A 84 17.98 -5.43 -5.40
CA PHE A 84 17.38 -6.53 -4.65
C PHE A 84 15.89 -6.30 -4.55
N ALA A 85 15.12 -7.39 -4.49
CA ALA A 85 13.68 -7.32 -4.28
C ALA A 85 13.25 -8.50 -3.41
N CYS A 86 12.42 -8.27 -2.41
CA CYS A 86 11.95 -9.33 -1.54
C CYS A 86 10.49 -9.17 -1.17
N ASP A 87 9.83 -10.30 -0.93
CA ASP A 87 8.46 -10.39 -0.46
C ASP A 87 8.32 -11.56 0.50
N LEU A 88 7.20 -11.66 1.22
CA LEU A 88 6.92 -12.79 2.08
C LEU A 88 6.81 -14.11 1.30
N SER A 89 6.41 -14.03 0.02
CA SER A 89 6.21 -15.18 -0.87
C SER A 89 6.71 -14.89 -2.28
N SER A 90 7.37 -15.86 -2.91
CA SER A 90 7.84 -15.77 -4.29
C SER A 90 6.73 -15.99 -5.32
N ALA A 91 5.50 -16.29 -4.90
CA ALA A 91 4.40 -16.67 -5.80
C ALA A 91 4.05 -15.60 -6.85
N LYS A 92 4.29 -14.32 -6.53
CA LYS A 92 3.99 -13.17 -7.40
C LYS A 92 5.20 -12.66 -8.16
N PHE A 93 6.40 -13.22 -7.94
CA PHE A 93 7.62 -12.75 -8.60
C PHE A 93 7.49 -12.84 -10.13
N PRO A 94 8.14 -11.92 -10.86
CA PRO A 94 8.11 -11.92 -12.32
C PRO A 94 8.69 -13.21 -12.88
N GLN A 95 8.20 -13.61 -14.06
CA GLN A 95 8.70 -14.78 -14.75
C GLN A 95 10.13 -14.53 -15.28
N GLU A 96 10.94 -15.59 -15.39
CA GLU A 96 12.34 -15.50 -15.84
C GLU A 96 12.52 -14.92 -17.26
N ASN A 97 11.46 -14.92 -18.07
CA ASN A 97 11.45 -14.35 -19.41
C ASN A 97 11.01 -12.88 -19.46
N GLU A 98 10.62 -12.26 -18.33
CA GLU A 98 10.29 -10.84 -18.29
C GLU A 98 11.57 -9.98 -18.50
N PRO A 99 11.51 -8.87 -19.26
CA PRO A 99 12.67 -8.03 -19.50
C PRO A 99 13.31 -7.49 -18.20
N ASP A 100 14.65 -7.43 -18.19
CA ASP A 100 15.45 -6.86 -17.09
C ASP A 100 15.33 -7.61 -15.73
N VAL A 101 14.60 -8.74 -15.66
CA VAL A 101 14.43 -9.55 -14.44
C VAL A 101 15.76 -10.14 -13.93
N ASP A 102 16.66 -10.48 -14.86
CA ASP A 102 18.00 -11.01 -14.60
C ASP A 102 18.94 -10.00 -13.93
N LYS A 103 18.55 -8.72 -13.91
CA LYS A 103 19.29 -7.63 -13.23
C LYS A 103 18.90 -7.47 -11.76
N ILE A 104 17.91 -8.22 -11.28
CA ILE A 104 17.35 -8.09 -9.93
C ILE A 104 17.54 -9.39 -9.17
N THR A 105 18.04 -9.31 -7.94
CA THR A 105 18.09 -10.46 -7.03
C THR A 105 16.79 -10.53 -6.23
N PHE A 106 15.91 -11.45 -6.62
CA PHE A 106 14.68 -11.77 -5.89
C PHE A 106 14.90 -12.81 -4.79
N PHE A 107 14.27 -12.64 -3.63
CA PHE A 107 14.29 -13.63 -2.54
C PHE A 107 13.11 -13.47 -1.59
N GLU A 108 12.72 -14.54 -0.90
CA GLU A 108 11.67 -14.48 0.12
C GLU A 108 12.22 -13.92 1.44
N HIS A 109 11.51 -12.98 2.05
CA HIS A 109 11.81 -12.46 3.39
C HIS A 109 10.59 -11.83 4.04
N ASP A 110 10.36 -12.16 5.32
CA ASP A 110 9.37 -11.47 6.17
C ASP A 110 9.98 -10.17 6.69
N VAL A 111 9.49 -9.01 6.21
CA VAL A 111 9.97 -7.67 6.61
C VAL A 111 9.92 -7.42 8.12
N THR A 112 9.10 -8.16 8.87
CA THR A 112 9.01 -8.05 10.33
C THR A 112 10.14 -8.80 11.05
N LYS A 113 10.96 -9.57 10.34
CA LYS A 113 12.12 -10.30 10.85
C LYS A 113 13.45 -9.62 10.49
N PRO A 114 14.47 -9.73 11.36
CA PRO A 114 15.80 -9.21 11.04
C PRO A 114 16.32 -9.74 9.71
N PHE A 115 16.87 -8.85 8.88
CA PHE A 115 17.55 -9.24 7.65
C PHE A 115 18.92 -9.85 7.94
N PRO A 116 19.48 -10.68 7.02
CA PRO A 116 20.82 -11.26 7.18
C PRO A 116 21.90 -10.19 7.42
N ASP A 117 22.86 -10.46 8.31
CA ASP A 117 23.93 -9.52 8.69
C ASP A 117 24.66 -8.89 7.50
N LYS A 118 24.89 -9.69 6.44
CA LYS A 118 25.55 -9.24 5.19
C LYS A 118 24.80 -8.13 4.44
N MET A 119 23.53 -7.90 4.77
CA MET A 119 22.67 -6.88 4.16
C MET A 119 22.59 -5.60 5.00
N LEU A 120 22.89 -5.70 6.30
CA LEU A 120 22.75 -4.57 7.23
C LEU A 120 23.73 -3.46 6.87
N ARG A 121 23.22 -2.22 6.85
CA ARG A 121 23.98 -1.00 6.55
C ARG A 121 24.67 -1.03 5.18
N THR A 122 24.06 -1.68 4.20
CA THR A 122 24.64 -1.80 2.85
C THR A 122 23.85 -1.08 1.76
N PHE A 123 22.62 -0.65 2.02
CA PHE A 123 21.74 -0.06 1.01
C PHE A 123 21.79 1.48 1.02
N ASP A 124 21.88 2.07 -0.16
CA ASP A 124 21.76 3.52 -0.37
C ASP A 124 20.29 3.96 -0.42
N LEU A 125 19.43 3.07 -0.92
CA LEU A 125 17.99 3.27 -1.06
C LEU A 125 17.25 1.99 -0.64
N VAL A 126 16.21 2.15 0.18
CA VAL A 126 15.23 1.12 0.50
C VAL A 126 13.87 1.65 0.07
N ASN A 127 13.12 0.87 -0.70
CA ASN A 127 11.73 1.15 -1.05
C ASN A 127 10.80 0.14 -0.38
N MET A 128 9.61 0.57 0.01
CA MET A 128 8.50 -0.30 0.40
C MET A 128 7.19 0.41 0.07
N SER A 129 6.15 -0.31 -0.35
CA SER A 129 4.86 0.29 -0.71
C SER A 129 3.69 -0.61 -0.36
N PHE A 130 2.52 0.01 -0.07
CA PHE A 130 1.23 -0.66 0.15
C PHE A 130 1.18 -1.71 1.26
N MET A 131 1.76 -1.38 2.41
CA MET A 131 1.75 -2.25 3.60
C MET A 131 0.61 -1.94 4.58
N CYS A 132 -0.22 -0.91 4.34
CA CYS A 132 -1.39 -0.59 5.18
C CYS A 132 -2.33 -1.79 5.39
N GLY A 133 -2.49 -2.65 4.39
CA GLY A 133 -3.32 -3.86 4.44
C GLY A 133 -2.57 -5.13 4.87
N ALA A 134 -1.32 -5.03 5.33
CA ALA A 134 -0.45 -6.17 5.61
C ALA A 134 0.25 -6.10 6.99
N LEU A 135 0.46 -4.90 7.54
CA LEU A 135 1.15 -4.70 8.81
C LEU A 135 0.21 -4.20 9.90
N THR A 136 0.25 -4.89 11.04
CA THR A 136 -0.30 -4.36 12.29
C THR A 136 0.58 -3.22 12.81
N GLU A 137 0.12 -2.50 13.83
CA GLU A 137 0.94 -1.46 14.49
C GLU A 137 2.33 -2.00 14.95
N GLN A 138 2.36 -3.21 15.53
CA GLN A 138 3.62 -3.84 15.91
C GLN A 138 4.43 -4.30 14.69
N GLY A 139 3.76 -4.75 13.63
CA GLY A 139 4.38 -5.07 12.35
C GLY A 139 5.12 -3.87 11.75
N TRP A 140 4.48 -2.69 11.75
CA TRP A 140 5.10 -1.42 11.34
C TRP A 140 6.34 -1.08 12.16
N LYS A 141 6.28 -1.20 13.50
CA LYS A 141 7.43 -0.96 14.38
C LYS A 141 8.62 -1.85 14.00
N SER A 142 8.39 -3.16 13.88
CA SER A 142 9.45 -4.11 13.51
C SER A 142 9.97 -3.85 12.08
N ALA A 143 9.07 -3.65 11.12
CA ALA A 143 9.43 -3.38 9.73
C ALA A 143 10.32 -2.14 9.61
N LEU A 144 9.88 -0.99 10.15
CA LEU A 144 10.65 0.26 10.04
C LEU A 144 12.04 0.18 10.71
N GLN A 145 12.17 -0.57 11.81
CA GLN A 145 13.46 -0.85 12.42
C GLN A 145 14.36 -1.67 11.48
N ASN A 146 13.84 -2.73 10.87
CA ASN A 146 14.57 -3.55 9.92
C ASN A 146 14.97 -2.77 8.66
N LEU A 147 14.06 -1.95 8.09
CA LEU A 147 14.35 -1.09 6.94
C LEU A 147 15.45 -0.07 7.26
N ARG A 148 15.42 0.55 8.44
CA ARG A 148 16.53 1.41 8.90
C ARG A 148 17.84 0.64 8.98
N ASP A 149 17.82 -0.59 9.49
CA ASP A 149 19.04 -1.36 9.69
C ASP A 149 19.68 -1.84 8.38
N LEU A 150 18.91 -1.98 7.31
CA LEU A 150 19.41 -2.15 5.94
C LEU A 150 20.17 -0.92 5.42
N LEU A 151 19.72 0.30 5.75
CA LEU A 151 20.28 1.54 5.21
C LEU A 151 21.68 1.84 5.72
N LYS A 152 22.58 2.27 4.84
CA LYS A 152 23.81 2.97 5.24
C LYS A 152 23.46 4.25 6.02
N PRO A 153 24.35 4.79 6.86
CA PRO A 153 24.24 6.17 7.31
C PRO A 153 24.15 7.10 6.09
N GLY A 154 23.13 7.96 6.04
CA GLY A 154 22.82 8.81 4.87
C GLY A 154 21.98 8.11 3.79
N GLY A 155 21.65 6.83 3.93
CA GLY A 155 20.77 6.11 3.02
C GLY A 155 19.31 6.54 3.16
N HIS A 156 18.56 6.47 2.05
CA HIS A 156 17.18 6.94 1.96
C HIS A 156 16.17 5.79 2.04
N LEU A 157 15.09 6.01 2.77
CA LEU A 157 13.88 5.20 2.74
C LEU A 157 12.80 5.94 1.94
N THR A 158 12.19 5.27 0.98
CA THR A 158 11.00 5.75 0.28
C THR A 158 9.81 4.87 0.63
N LEU A 159 8.69 5.48 1.01
CA LEU A 159 7.42 4.79 1.29
C LEU A 159 6.31 5.41 0.47
N ARG A 160 5.46 4.57 -0.13
CA ARG A 160 4.17 4.97 -0.70
C ARG A 160 3.07 4.09 -0.13
N ASP A 161 2.09 4.69 0.53
CA ASP A 161 1.05 3.92 1.20
C ASP A 161 -0.28 4.70 1.27
N ALA A 162 -1.35 4.00 1.66
CA ALA A 162 -2.70 4.50 1.70
C ALA A 162 -3.26 4.59 3.13
N ASP A 163 -4.22 5.49 3.32
CA ASP A 163 -5.17 5.38 4.43
C ASP A 163 -6.27 4.38 4.05
N LEU A 164 -6.76 3.59 5.02
CA LEU A 164 -7.82 2.60 4.82
C LEU A 164 -9.22 3.22 4.98
N VAL A 165 -9.44 4.31 4.27
CA VAL A 165 -10.70 5.05 4.22
C VAL A 165 -10.88 5.67 2.83
N THR A 166 -12.11 5.65 2.33
CA THR A 166 -12.49 6.28 1.06
C THR A 166 -13.09 7.66 1.30
N LEU A 167 -12.94 8.52 0.30
CA LEU A 167 -13.38 9.91 0.31
C LEU A 167 -14.14 10.23 -0.98
N THR A 168 -14.96 11.28 -0.98
CA THR A 168 -15.63 11.80 -2.18
C THR A 168 -15.51 13.32 -2.23
N HIS A 169 -16.00 13.96 -3.30
CA HIS A 169 -16.09 15.42 -3.35
C HIS A 169 -16.98 16.00 -2.23
N GLU A 170 -18.06 15.30 -1.86
CA GLU A 170 -18.99 15.70 -0.79
C GLU A 170 -18.45 15.38 0.61
N LYS A 171 -17.51 14.42 0.70
CA LYS A 171 -16.86 13.98 1.94
C LYS A 171 -15.33 14.00 1.77
N PRO A 172 -14.72 15.18 1.66
CA PRO A 172 -13.28 15.34 1.48
C PRO A 172 -12.51 14.97 2.76
N PRO A 173 -11.18 14.83 2.70
CA PRO A 173 -10.37 14.72 3.91
C PRO A 173 -10.50 16.01 4.76
N PRO A 174 -10.21 15.93 6.06
CA PRO A 174 -10.12 17.13 6.90
C PRO A 174 -8.99 18.06 6.42
N LEU A 175 -8.96 19.28 6.97
CA LEU A 175 -7.87 20.21 6.73
C LEU A 175 -6.52 19.64 7.18
N ASP A 176 -5.44 20.08 6.53
CA ASP A 176 -4.08 19.66 6.88
C ASP A 176 -3.79 19.81 8.37
N GLY A 177 -3.24 18.74 8.97
CA GLY A 177 -2.94 18.67 10.39
C GLY A 177 -4.10 18.21 11.28
N GLN A 178 -5.30 17.99 10.74
CA GLN A 178 -6.43 17.39 11.46
C GLN A 178 -6.63 15.94 11.02
N GLU A 179 -6.79 15.03 11.97
CA GLU A 179 -7.10 13.62 11.64
C GLU A 179 -8.55 13.45 11.18
N PRO A 180 -8.82 12.51 10.27
CA PRO A 180 -10.18 12.21 9.86
C PRO A 180 -10.95 11.56 11.01
N ASP A 181 -12.17 12.04 11.22
CA ASP A 181 -13.16 11.36 12.05
C ASP A 181 -13.75 10.17 11.27
N ILE A 182 -13.22 8.98 11.53
CA ILE A 182 -13.67 7.74 10.90
C ILE A 182 -15.16 7.48 11.19
N ALA A 183 -15.69 7.93 12.33
CA ALA A 183 -17.10 7.78 12.64
C ALA A 183 -17.96 8.59 11.66
N ALA A 184 -17.54 9.81 11.31
CA ALA A 184 -18.25 10.65 10.34
C ALA A 184 -18.32 10.04 8.93
N TYR A 185 -17.35 9.19 8.56
CA TYR A 185 -17.34 8.49 7.27
C TYR A 185 -18.02 7.13 7.27
N THR A 186 -18.35 6.59 8.45
CA THR A 186 -18.97 5.26 8.61
C THR A 186 -20.43 5.33 9.05
N GLN A 187 -20.92 6.51 9.46
CA GLN A 187 -22.30 6.72 9.89
C GLN A 187 -23.32 6.73 8.74
N GLY A 188 -24.49 6.14 9.00
CA GLY A 188 -25.63 6.14 8.07
C GLY A 188 -25.68 4.92 7.15
N LYS A 189 -26.64 4.95 6.22
CA LYS A 189 -26.97 3.82 5.33
C LYS A 189 -26.52 4.02 3.87
N SER A 190 -25.73 5.07 3.58
CA SER A 190 -25.24 5.31 2.23
C SER A 190 -24.23 4.26 1.81
N THR A 191 -24.09 4.01 0.50
CA THR A 191 -23.06 3.10 -0.04
C THR A 191 -21.65 3.56 0.34
N PHE A 192 -21.40 4.88 0.38
CA PHE A 192 -20.16 5.46 0.91
C PHE A 192 -19.85 5.01 2.35
N ALA A 193 -20.83 5.16 3.25
CA ALA A 193 -20.68 4.73 4.64
C ALA A 193 -20.46 3.22 4.73
N THR A 194 -21.16 2.45 3.91
CA THR A 194 -20.98 0.99 3.82
C THR A 194 -19.59 0.57 3.39
N ILE A 195 -19.03 1.18 2.34
CA ILE A 195 -17.66 0.93 1.88
C ILE A 195 -16.66 1.21 3.01
N ASN A 196 -16.80 2.37 3.66
CA ASN A 196 -15.90 2.75 4.75
C ASN A 196 -16.01 1.83 5.96
N ARG A 197 -17.19 1.32 6.27
CA ARG A 197 -17.37 0.32 7.34
C ARG A 197 -16.72 -1.02 7.00
N ILE A 198 -16.80 -1.46 5.74
CA ILE A 198 -16.11 -2.67 5.28
C ILE A 198 -14.60 -2.49 5.43
N LEU A 199 -14.05 -1.40 4.88
CA LEU A 199 -12.61 -1.16 4.83
C LEU A 199 -12.00 -0.90 6.21
N SER A 200 -12.57 0.04 6.97
CA SER A 200 -12.10 0.35 8.33
C SER A 200 -12.42 -0.75 9.34
N GLY A 201 -13.57 -1.43 9.20
CA GLY A 201 -13.92 -2.57 10.03
C GLY A 201 -12.94 -3.72 9.85
N TRP A 202 -12.56 -4.02 8.60
CA TRP A 202 -11.49 -4.99 8.31
C TRP A 202 -10.16 -4.58 8.92
N ALA A 203 -9.76 -3.32 8.75
CA ALA A 203 -8.53 -2.79 9.33
C ALA A 203 -8.51 -2.97 10.86
N LEU A 204 -9.59 -2.61 11.55
CA LEU A 204 -9.71 -2.78 13.01
C LEU A 204 -9.64 -4.24 13.44
N LEU A 205 -10.30 -5.15 12.71
CA LEU A 205 -10.27 -6.58 12.99
C LEU A 205 -8.86 -7.17 12.86
N GLN A 206 -8.06 -6.67 11.93
CA GLN A 206 -6.67 -7.12 11.72
C GLN A 206 -5.65 -6.36 12.58
N GLY A 207 -6.04 -5.24 13.21
CA GLY A 207 -5.12 -4.36 13.93
C GLY A 207 -4.23 -3.51 13.01
N PHE A 208 -4.72 -3.21 11.81
CA PHE A 208 -4.06 -2.32 10.86
C PHE A 208 -4.31 -0.85 11.21
N GLU A 209 -3.36 -0.01 10.82
CA GLU A 209 -3.47 1.44 10.99
C GLU A 209 -4.33 2.04 9.86
N ILE A 210 -5.52 2.55 10.21
CA ILE A 210 -6.44 3.15 9.23
C ILE A 210 -5.91 4.47 8.69
N ARG A 211 -5.25 5.27 9.54
CA ARG A 211 -4.88 6.67 9.27
C ARG A 211 -3.37 6.79 9.13
N LEU A 212 -2.78 5.86 8.41
CA LEU A 212 -1.33 5.67 8.32
C LEU A 212 -0.61 6.96 7.94
N SER A 213 -1.13 7.73 7.00
CA SER A 213 -0.52 8.98 6.55
C SER A 213 -0.45 10.06 7.63
N TYR A 214 -1.21 9.95 8.73
CA TYR A 214 -1.17 10.88 9.86
C TYR A 214 -0.17 10.44 10.94
N HIS A 215 0.06 9.13 11.07
CA HIS A 215 0.91 8.57 12.12
C HIS A 215 2.32 8.20 11.62
N LEU A 216 2.52 8.03 10.32
CA LEU A 216 3.77 7.50 9.77
C LEU A 216 4.98 8.39 10.08
N GLN A 217 4.81 9.71 10.15
CA GLN A 217 5.89 10.61 10.59
C GLN A 217 6.44 10.22 11.97
N LYS A 218 5.55 10.01 12.95
CA LYS A 218 5.93 9.62 14.29
C LYS A 218 6.54 8.22 14.31
N MET A 219 5.98 7.28 13.55
CA MET A 219 6.50 5.91 13.43
C MET A 219 7.93 5.90 12.84
N LEU A 220 8.20 6.72 11.83
CA LEU A 220 9.54 6.89 11.25
C LEU A 220 10.53 7.48 12.25
N GLN A 221 10.11 8.52 12.99
CA GLN A 221 10.94 9.13 14.05
C GLN A 221 11.26 8.15 15.18
N ASP A 222 10.28 7.34 15.60
CA ASP A 222 10.47 6.29 16.61
C ASP A 222 11.41 5.19 16.13
N ALA A 223 11.43 4.92 14.83
CA ALA A 223 12.44 4.06 14.22
C ALA A 223 13.82 4.72 14.15
N SER A 224 14.01 5.99 14.54
CA SER A 224 15.25 6.77 14.37
C SER A 224 15.58 7.09 12.91
N LEU A 225 14.55 7.31 12.09
CA LEU A 225 14.66 7.86 10.75
C LEU A 225 14.25 9.34 10.76
N GLN A 226 15.00 10.17 10.04
CA GLN A 226 14.66 11.58 9.87
C GLN A 226 13.80 11.74 8.62
N VAL A 227 12.58 12.27 8.77
CA VAL A 227 11.72 12.58 7.62
C VAL A 227 12.27 13.81 6.91
N LEU A 228 12.48 13.68 5.60
CA LEU A 228 12.92 14.77 4.72
C LEU A 228 11.75 15.39 3.95
N SER A 229 10.79 14.57 3.53
CA SER A 229 9.56 15.03 2.89
C SER A 229 8.40 14.08 3.12
N SER A 230 7.20 14.64 3.12
CA SER A 230 5.94 13.90 3.14
C SER A 230 4.92 14.62 2.26
N THR A 231 4.30 13.91 1.34
CA THR A 231 3.27 14.44 0.45
C THR A 231 2.04 13.56 0.57
N ARG A 232 0.86 14.15 0.82
CA ARG A 232 -0.42 13.46 0.75
C ARG A 232 -1.19 13.91 -0.49
N VAL A 233 -1.81 12.98 -1.19
CA VAL A 233 -2.59 13.23 -2.41
C VAL A 233 -3.86 12.39 -2.40
N LEU A 234 -4.89 12.89 -3.07
CA LEU A 234 -6.10 12.13 -3.33
C LEU A 234 -5.94 11.37 -4.64
N ALA A 235 -5.88 10.04 -4.56
CA ALA A 235 -5.83 9.16 -5.71
C ALA A 235 -7.25 8.87 -6.21
N PRO A 236 -7.64 9.38 -7.40
CA PRO A 236 -8.97 9.15 -7.95
C PRO A 236 -9.14 7.67 -8.32
N HIS A 237 -10.36 7.17 -8.22
CA HIS A 237 -10.78 5.86 -8.71
C HIS A 237 -12.08 6.02 -9.48
N GLY A 238 -12.38 5.12 -10.42
CA GLY A 238 -13.60 5.20 -11.23
C GLY A 238 -13.64 6.48 -12.07
N GLU A 239 -14.83 7.04 -12.30
CA GLU A 239 -15.01 8.23 -13.14
C GLU A 239 -14.27 9.48 -12.65
N TYR A 240 -13.81 9.52 -11.39
CA TYR A 240 -12.94 10.60 -10.93
C TYR A 240 -11.61 10.61 -11.69
N CYS A 241 -11.12 9.47 -12.18
CA CYS A 241 -9.92 9.41 -13.02
C CYS A 241 -10.06 10.20 -14.32
N SER A 242 -11.28 10.31 -14.85
CA SER A 242 -11.59 11.03 -16.08
C SER A 242 -11.47 12.55 -15.93
N SER A 243 -11.68 13.08 -14.71
CA SER A 243 -11.67 14.51 -14.39
C SER A 243 -10.42 14.99 -13.66
N HIS A 244 -9.64 14.07 -13.07
CA HIS A 244 -8.43 14.39 -12.31
C HIS A 244 -7.17 14.25 -13.16
N LYS A 245 -6.21 15.13 -12.91
CA LYS A 245 -4.89 15.10 -13.53
C LYS A 245 -3.83 14.88 -12.47
N GLY A 246 -2.78 14.14 -12.84
CA GLY A 246 -1.58 14.05 -12.02
C GLY A 246 -0.86 15.41 -11.90
N PRO A 247 0.14 15.53 -11.00
CA PRO A 247 0.86 16.77 -10.72
C PRO A 247 1.40 17.50 -11.95
N ASN A 248 1.75 16.78 -13.01
CA ASN A 248 2.31 17.32 -14.25
C ASN A 248 1.28 17.50 -15.37
N GLY A 249 -0.02 17.44 -15.04
CA GLY A 249 -1.10 17.48 -16.03
C GLY A 249 -1.37 16.15 -16.74
N THR A 250 -0.65 15.07 -16.37
CA THR A 250 -0.83 13.73 -16.92
C THR A 250 -2.29 13.26 -16.71
N SER A 251 -2.90 12.72 -17.75
CA SER A 251 -4.25 12.16 -17.65
C SER A 251 -4.23 10.91 -16.77
N LEU A 252 -5.25 10.76 -15.92
CA LEU A 252 -5.49 9.53 -15.17
C LEU A 252 -6.62 8.69 -15.79
N SER A 253 -7.23 9.15 -16.88
CA SER A 253 -8.42 8.54 -17.51
C SER A 253 -8.21 7.08 -17.96
N GLU A 254 -6.98 6.67 -18.24
CA GLU A 254 -6.67 5.27 -18.55
C GLU A 254 -6.91 4.33 -17.36
N PHE A 255 -6.89 4.85 -16.14
CA PHE A 255 -7.10 4.09 -14.91
C PHE A 255 -8.57 4.05 -14.46
N THR A 256 -9.51 4.69 -15.17
CA THR A 256 -10.95 4.74 -14.78
C THR A 256 -11.50 3.34 -14.46
N THR A 257 -11.34 2.39 -15.38
CA THR A 257 -11.82 1.02 -15.21
C THR A 257 -10.95 0.20 -14.25
N SER A 258 -9.63 0.23 -14.41
CA SER A 258 -8.74 -0.64 -13.62
C SER A 258 -8.68 -0.26 -12.13
N SER A 259 -8.74 1.05 -11.82
CA SER A 259 -8.77 1.53 -10.43
C SER A 259 -10.05 1.09 -9.71
N SER A 260 -11.22 1.26 -10.34
CA SER A 260 -12.51 0.87 -9.75
C SER A 260 -12.63 -0.65 -9.58
N GLN A 261 -12.17 -1.42 -10.57
CA GLN A 261 -12.08 -2.88 -10.47
C GLN A 261 -11.14 -3.34 -9.36
N SER A 262 -9.96 -2.70 -9.23
CA SER A 262 -8.98 -3.03 -8.20
C SER A 262 -9.57 -2.86 -6.79
N LEU A 263 -10.22 -1.73 -6.51
CA LEU A 263 -10.84 -1.50 -5.22
C LEU A 263 -12.05 -2.42 -4.98
N SER A 264 -12.88 -2.65 -6.00
CA SER A 264 -14.02 -3.57 -5.90
C SER A 264 -13.57 -4.99 -5.59
N TYR A 265 -12.47 -5.45 -6.19
CA TYR A 265 -11.85 -6.75 -5.90
C TYR A 265 -11.34 -6.84 -4.46
N ILE A 266 -10.73 -5.78 -3.93
CA ILE A 266 -10.29 -5.72 -2.53
C ILE A 266 -11.50 -5.85 -1.60
N LEU A 267 -12.55 -5.05 -1.84
CA LEU A 267 -13.76 -5.06 -1.02
C LEU A 267 -14.51 -6.40 -1.12
N ASP A 268 -14.56 -7.03 -2.30
CA ASP A 268 -15.15 -8.36 -2.48
C ASP A 268 -14.40 -9.43 -1.68
N SER A 269 -13.07 -9.42 -1.76
CA SER A 269 -12.20 -10.36 -1.05
C SER A 269 -12.33 -10.20 0.47
N VAL A 270 -12.33 -8.96 0.96
CA VAL A 270 -12.48 -8.64 2.38
C VAL A 270 -13.85 -9.07 2.89
N THR A 271 -14.94 -8.75 2.17
CA THR A 271 -16.29 -9.15 2.59
C THR A 271 -16.47 -10.67 2.56
N SER A 272 -15.89 -11.35 1.58
CA SER A 272 -15.87 -12.83 1.51
C SER A 272 -15.16 -13.42 2.73
N ALA A 273 -13.99 -12.89 3.11
CA ALA A 273 -13.27 -13.32 4.30
C ALA A 273 -14.06 -13.05 5.59
N MET A 274 -14.65 -11.86 5.74
CA MET A 274 -15.48 -11.49 6.90
C MET A 274 -16.74 -12.37 7.01
N MET A 275 -17.37 -12.71 5.88
CA MET A 275 -18.52 -13.63 5.86
C MET A 275 -18.12 -15.04 6.30
N LYS A 276 -17.02 -15.59 5.76
CA LYS A 276 -16.48 -16.90 6.18
C LYS A 276 -16.15 -16.93 7.67
N ALA A 277 -15.72 -15.79 8.23
CA ALA A 277 -15.44 -15.63 9.66
C ALA A 277 -16.70 -15.40 10.52
N GLY A 278 -17.87 -15.18 9.92
CA GLY A 278 -19.13 -14.91 10.62
C GLY A 278 -19.20 -13.53 11.26
N CYS A 279 -18.43 -12.55 10.74
CA CYS A 279 -18.31 -11.21 11.31
C CYS A 279 -18.66 -10.08 10.31
N LEU A 280 -19.28 -10.40 9.17
CA LEU A 280 -19.75 -9.39 8.21
C LEU A 280 -21.06 -8.77 8.68
N GLU A 281 -21.02 -7.50 9.10
CA GLU A 281 -22.19 -6.73 9.54
C GLU A 281 -22.22 -5.35 8.86
N LEU A 282 -23.41 -4.91 8.42
CA LEU A 282 -23.63 -3.63 7.74
C LEU A 282 -23.77 -2.45 8.72
N GLY A 283 -23.16 -2.52 9.90
CA GLY A 283 -22.97 -1.36 10.81
C GLY A 283 -24.22 -0.74 11.42
N ASP A 284 -25.41 -0.99 10.86
CA ASP A 284 -26.72 -0.74 11.47
C ASP A 284 -27.24 -1.99 12.23
N GLY A 285 -26.37 -2.98 12.41
CA GLY A 285 -26.68 -4.28 13.01
C GLY A 285 -27.23 -5.31 12.03
N THR A 286 -27.46 -4.95 10.76
CA THR A 286 -27.90 -5.90 9.73
C THR A 286 -26.76 -6.85 9.40
N ARG A 287 -26.98 -8.16 9.64
CA ARG A 287 -26.07 -9.22 9.22
C ARG A 287 -26.34 -9.58 7.77
N ILE A 288 -25.28 -9.77 7.00
CA ILE A 288 -25.39 -10.39 5.68
C ILE A 288 -25.52 -11.89 5.90
N ALA A 289 -26.68 -12.45 5.56
CA ALA A 289 -27.06 -13.82 5.92
C ALA A 289 -26.39 -14.88 5.03
N ASP A 290 -26.22 -14.57 3.74
CA ASP A 290 -25.67 -15.51 2.76
C ASP A 290 -24.92 -14.82 1.59
N GLU A 291 -24.29 -15.65 0.76
CA GLU A 291 -23.47 -15.22 -0.37
C GLU A 291 -24.26 -14.43 -1.43
N GLU A 292 -25.57 -14.67 -1.57
CA GLU A 292 -26.39 -13.92 -2.53
C GLU A 292 -26.63 -12.49 -2.04
N GLU A 293 -26.89 -12.30 -0.75
CA GLU A 293 -26.95 -10.98 -0.14
C GLU A 293 -25.60 -10.25 -0.23
N ARG A 294 -24.48 -10.95 0.00
CA ARG A 294 -23.14 -10.36 -0.15
C ARG A 294 -22.87 -9.88 -1.57
N LYS A 295 -23.21 -10.70 -2.58
CA LYS A 295 -23.05 -10.32 -3.99
C LYS A 295 -23.97 -9.16 -4.38
N ALA A 296 -25.17 -9.08 -3.82
CA ALA A 296 -26.06 -7.94 -4.03
C ALA A 296 -25.45 -6.64 -3.50
N LEU A 297 -24.93 -6.68 -2.27
CA LEU A 297 -24.17 -5.59 -1.68
C LEU A 297 -22.96 -5.21 -2.55
N MET A 298 -22.20 -6.19 -3.03
CA MET A 298 -21.01 -5.92 -3.84
C MET A 298 -21.33 -5.30 -5.20
N ARG A 299 -22.50 -5.59 -5.80
CA ARG A 299 -22.96 -4.88 -7.01
C ARG A 299 -23.23 -3.41 -6.76
N GLU A 300 -23.86 -3.07 -5.63
CA GLU A 300 -24.10 -1.66 -5.25
C GLU A 300 -22.77 -0.94 -4.98
N VAL A 301 -21.85 -1.60 -4.25
CA VAL A 301 -20.51 -1.08 -3.98
C VAL A 301 -19.75 -0.84 -5.28
N GLN A 302 -19.74 -1.81 -6.20
CA GLN A 302 -19.06 -1.69 -7.49
C GLN A 302 -19.60 -0.49 -8.28
N HIS A 303 -20.93 -0.37 -8.41
CA HIS A 303 -21.54 0.75 -9.12
C HIS A 303 -21.16 2.10 -8.50
N PHE A 304 -21.09 2.19 -7.17
CA PHE A 304 -20.68 3.41 -6.48
C PHE A 304 -19.21 3.75 -6.73
N VAL A 305 -18.31 2.76 -6.67
CA VAL A 305 -16.88 2.95 -6.93
C VAL A 305 -16.62 3.32 -8.39
N GLU A 306 -17.37 2.75 -9.33
CA GLU A 306 -17.35 3.13 -10.75
C GLU A 306 -17.73 4.60 -10.93
N GLY A 307 -18.75 5.09 -10.20
CA GLY A 307 -19.16 6.51 -10.19
C GLY A 307 -18.10 7.48 -9.64
N GLY A 308 -17.11 6.96 -8.92
CA GLY A 308 -15.88 7.66 -8.59
C GLY A 308 -15.72 7.98 -7.11
N ILE A 309 -14.51 7.74 -6.60
CA ILE A 309 -14.11 8.01 -5.22
C ILE A 309 -12.62 8.40 -5.15
N PHE A 310 -12.15 8.79 -3.98
CA PHE A 310 -10.71 8.90 -3.69
C PHE A 310 -10.25 7.93 -2.62
N LEU A 311 -8.98 7.53 -2.73
CA LEU A 311 -8.17 7.05 -1.61
C LEU A 311 -7.13 8.10 -1.25
N SER A 312 -6.90 8.31 0.03
CA SER A 312 -5.78 9.13 0.51
C SER A 312 -4.50 8.32 0.39
N LEU A 313 -3.56 8.79 -0.43
CA LEU A 313 -2.22 8.23 -0.55
C LEU A 313 -1.19 9.18 0.01
N SER A 314 -0.08 8.63 0.49
CA SER A 314 1.06 9.42 0.92
C SER A 314 2.38 8.87 0.41
N GLU A 315 3.28 9.78 0.05
CA GLU A 315 4.67 9.51 -0.32
C GLU A 315 5.60 10.12 0.71
N TRP A 316 6.56 9.33 1.19
CA TRP A 316 7.50 9.72 2.23
C TRP A 316 8.92 9.48 1.77
N VAL A 317 9.79 10.44 2.07
CA VAL A 317 11.24 10.27 1.99
C VAL A 317 11.80 10.49 3.38
N ALA A 318 12.47 9.48 3.91
CA ALA A 318 13.21 9.57 5.15
C ALA A 318 14.68 9.17 4.93
N VAL A 319 15.53 9.55 5.86
CA VAL A 319 16.96 9.23 5.81
C VAL A 319 17.38 8.61 7.13
N ARG A 320 18.30 7.63 7.07
CA ARG A 320 19.05 7.21 8.25
C ARG A 320 20.09 8.28 8.57
N PRO A 321 20.03 8.97 9.71
CA PRO A 321 20.98 10.03 10.01
C PRO A 321 22.43 9.53 9.95
N LEU A 322 23.34 10.39 9.48
CA LEU A 322 24.76 10.22 9.77
C LEU A 322 24.88 10.24 11.30
N ARG A 323 25.52 9.23 11.91
CA ARG A 323 25.70 9.22 13.36
C ARG A 323 26.25 10.58 13.77
N SER A 324 25.60 11.26 14.70
CA SER A 324 26.20 12.39 15.38
C SER A 324 27.51 11.89 15.98
N SER A 325 28.63 12.45 15.53
CA SER A 325 29.90 12.37 16.23
C SER A 325 29.71 13.08 17.58
N TYR A 326 29.28 12.33 18.58
CA TYR A 326 29.40 12.68 19.99
C TYR A 326 30.63 11.97 20.54
#